data_AF-D0GMJ0-F1
#
_entry.id   AF-D0GMJ0-F1
#
_cell.length_a   1.000
_cell.length_b   1.000
_cell.length_c   1.000
_cell.angle_alpha   90.00
_cell.angle_beta   90.00
_cell.angle_gamma   90.00
#
_symmetry.space_group_name_H-M   'P 1'
#
loop_
_entity.id
_entity.type
_entity.pdbx_description
1 polymer ?
#
loop_
_entity_poly.entity_id
_entity_poly.type
_entity_poly.pdbx_seq_one_letter_code
_entity_poly.pdbx_strand_id
1 'polypeptide(L)'
;AEKGTAKDSKLHVDDHASYIVDLARAIAYNTKERMLLIVENDGALSNFDPTAMVEIPCLVGSKGPEKIVQGKIPQFQKGLMEQQVSVEKLTVEAWIEGSYQKLWQAITLSRTVPSASVAKAILDDLIEANKDFWPVLK
;
A
#
# COMPACT_ATOMS: atom_id res chain seq x y z
N ALA A 1 -28.56 -14.21 -14.86
CA ALA A 1 -28.68 -14.99 -13.61
C ALA A 1 -29.84 -15.99 -13.65
N GLU A 2 -30.98 -15.70 -14.30
CA GLU A 2 -32.18 -16.56 -14.26
C GLU A 2 -32.11 -17.91 -15.00
N LYS A 3 -31.10 -18.18 -15.85
CA LYS A 3 -30.99 -19.46 -16.58
C LYS A 3 -29.87 -20.39 -16.08
N GLY A 4 -29.19 -20.05 -14.99
CA GLY A 4 -28.10 -20.86 -14.43
C GLY A 4 -26.94 -21.17 -15.38
N THR A 5 -26.83 -20.50 -16.53
CA THR A 5 -25.76 -20.74 -17.52
C THR A 5 -25.14 -19.42 -17.97
N ALA A 6 -23.82 -19.44 -18.18
CA ALA A 6 -23.03 -18.34 -18.72
C ALA A 6 -22.91 -18.37 -20.25
N LYS A 7 -23.82 -19.09 -20.93
CA LYS A 7 -23.70 -19.47 -22.35
C LYS A 7 -23.61 -18.28 -23.31
N ASP A 8 -24.18 -17.14 -22.93
CA ASP A 8 -24.19 -15.89 -23.69
C ASP A 8 -23.50 -14.73 -22.93
N SER A 9 -22.78 -15.04 -21.85
CA SER A 9 -22.02 -14.05 -21.08
C SER A 9 -20.72 -13.75 -21.82
N LYS A 10 -20.58 -12.53 -22.33
CA LYS A 10 -19.30 -12.03 -22.87
C LYS A 10 -18.46 -11.49 -21.70
N LEU A 11 -17.39 -12.19 -21.35
CA LEU A 11 -16.29 -11.61 -20.58
C LEU A 11 -15.52 -10.69 -21.53
N HIS A 12 -15.63 -9.38 -21.34
CA HIS A 12 -14.74 -8.43 -21.98
C HIS A 12 -13.33 -8.64 -21.41
N VAL A 13 -12.38 -8.89 -22.30
CA VAL A 13 -10.97 -9.08 -21.96
C VAL A 13 -10.35 -7.70 -21.68
N ASP A 14 -9.82 -7.55 -20.47
CA ASP A 14 -8.66 -6.69 -20.13
C ASP A 14 -8.79 -5.16 -20.19
N ASP A 15 -9.94 -4.58 -19.81
CA ASP A 15 -10.03 -3.13 -19.58
C ASP A 15 -9.30 -2.70 -18.30
N HIS A 16 -9.11 -3.60 -17.33
CA HIS A 16 -8.45 -3.27 -16.06
C HIS A 16 -6.97 -2.95 -16.23
N ALA A 17 -6.19 -3.69 -17.03
CA ALA A 17 -4.75 -3.41 -17.15
C ALA A 17 -4.43 -2.17 -18.00
N SER A 18 -5.43 -1.55 -18.63
CA SER A 18 -5.25 -0.36 -19.48
C SER A 18 -4.51 0.80 -18.78
N TYR A 19 -4.69 0.97 -17.46
CA TYR A 19 -3.98 2.01 -16.70
C TYR A 19 -2.45 1.85 -16.71
N ILE A 20 -1.94 0.63 -16.91
CA ILE A 20 -0.49 0.37 -17.05
C ILE A 20 0.01 0.96 -18.36
N VAL A 21 -0.77 0.79 -19.44
CA VAL A 21 -0.46 1.37 -20.75
C VAL A 21 -0.55 2.89 -20.69
N ASP A 22 -1.53 3.45 -19.98
CA ASP A 22 -1.63 4.90 -19.80
C ASP A 22 -0.44 5.45 -19.03
N LEU A 23 -0.01 4.81 -17.94
CA LEU A 23 1.20 5.19 -17.20
C LEU A 23 2.44 5.16 -18.11
N ALA A 24 2.63 4.07 -18.85
CA ALA A 24 3.74 3.93 -19.78
C ALA A 24 3.71 5.01 -20.88
N ARG A 25 2.54 5.31 -21.44
CA ARG A 25 2.31 6.35 -22.45
C ARG A 25 2.59 7.75 -21.89
N ALA A 26 2.18 8.03 -20.66
CA ALA A 26 2.42 9.31 -20.01
C ALA A 26 3.91 9.57 -19.77
N ILE A 27 4.66 8.54 -19.38
CA ILE A 27 6.12 8.62 -19.26
C ILE A 27 6.77 8.77 -20.64
N ALA A 28 6.41 7.91 -21.60
CA ALA A 28 7.04 7.87 -22.93
C ALA A 28 6.83 9.16 -23.73
N TYR A 29 5.62 9.73 -23.68
CA TYR A 29 5.22 10.88 -24.50
C TYR A 29 5.01 12.15 -23.69
N ASN A 30 5.39 12.16 -22.41
CA ASN A 30 5.32 13.33 -21.52
C ASN A 30 3.91 13.96 -21.50
N THR A 31 2.84 13.15 -21.41
CA THR A 31 1.46 13.63 -21.64
C THR A 31 0.90 14.48 -20.50
N LYS A 32 1.54 14.46 -19.32
CA LYS A 32 1.09 15.17 -18.10
C LYS A 32 -0.29 14.73 -17.64
N GLU A 33 -0.63 13.47 -17.88
CA GLU A 33 -1.89 12.91 -17.40
C GLU A 33 -1.93 12.83 -15.89
N ARG A 34 -3.14 13.04 -15.36
CA ARG A 34 -3.40 12.99 -13.93
C ARG A 34 -3.76 11.56 -13.52
N MET A 35 -2.94 10.97 -12.65
CA MET A 35 -3.10 9.60 -12.15
C MET A 35 -2.92 9.57 -10.63
N LEU A 36 -3.54 8.60 -9.96
CA LEU A 36 -3.21 8.29 -8.57
C LEU A 36 -1.97 7.39 -8.57
N LEU A 37 -0.93 7.80 -7.84
CA LEU A 37 0.31 7.04 -7.72
C LEU A 37 0.79 7.04 -6.27
N ILE A 38 1.48 5.98 -5.90
CA ILE A 38 2.16 5.85 -4.61
C ILE A 38 3.52 6.54 -4.70
N VAL A 39 3.70 7.60 -3.91
CA VAL A 39 4.89 8.47 -3.91
C VAL A 39 5.23 8.88 -2.49
N GLU A 40 6.47 9.26 -2.22
CA GLU A 40 6.85 9.80 -0.91
C GLU A 40 6.09 11.10 -0.65
N ASN A 41 5.50 11.22 0.56
CA ASN A 41 4.65 12.33 0.94
C ASN A 41 5.39 13.67 0.81
N ASP A 42 6.48 13.85 1.54
CA ASP A 42 7.36 15.03 1.54
C ASP A 42 6.55 16.34 1.35
N GLY A 43 5.61 16.57 2.27
CA GLY A 43 4.79 17.77 2.34
C GLY A 43 3.51 17.80 1.49
N ALA A 44 3.23 16.80 0.64
CA ALA A 44 2.00 16.77 -0.16
C ALA A 44 0.72 16.72 0.72
N LEU A 45 0.76 15.94 1.79
CA LEU A 45 -0.12 16.00 2.96
C LEU A 45 0.64 16.71 4.08
N SER A 46 0.30 17.98 4.34
CA SER A 46 1.13 18.87 5.16
C SER A 46 1.08 18.58 6.66
N ASN A 47 0.11 17.81 7.12
CA ASN A 47 -0.05 17.39 8.52
C ASN A 47 0.12 15.87 8.72
N PHE A 48 0.87 15.19 7.86
CA PHE A 48 1.13 13.74 7.92
C PHE A 48 2.64 13.46 7.83
N ASP A 49 3.09 12.25 8.21
CA ASP A 49 4.51 11.86 8.18
C ASP A 49 5.14 12.16 6.79
N PRO A 50 6.19 12.99 6.70
CA PRO A 50 6.82 13.33 5.42
C PRO A 50 7.48 12.11 4.75
N THR A 51 7.84 11.09 5.50
CA THR A 51 8.50 9.86 5.01
C THR A 51 7.51 8.75 4.66
N ALA A 52 6.20 9.00 4.76
CA ALA A 52 5.19 8.03 4.37
C ALA A 52 5.08 7.92 2.85
N MET A 53 4.89 6.71 2.34
CA MET A 53 4.41 6.51 0.98
C MET A 53 2.90 6.77 0.97
N VAL A 54 2.44 7.68 0.12
CA VAL A 54 1.04 8.11 0.03
C VAL A 54 0.53 7.96 -1.39
N GLU A 55 -0.73 7.57 -1.53
CA GLU A 55 -1.39 7.49 -2.82
C GLU A 55 -2.16 8.79 -3.10
N ILE A 56 -1.63 9.62 -3.99
CA ILE A 56 -2.17 10.97 -4.27
C ILE A 56 -2.16 11.26 -5.77
N PRO A 57 -2.97 12.24 -6.22
CA PRO A 57 -2.92 12.69 -7.61
C PRO A 57 -1.55 13.25 -7.99
N CYS A 58 -1.02 12.77 -9.11
CA CYS A 58 0.22 13.21 -9.71
C CYS A 58 0.00 13.54 -11.19
N LEU A 59 0.74 14.51 -11.72
CA LEU A 59 0.89 14.70 -13.16
C LEU A 59 2.07 13.86 -13.63
N VAL A 60 1.85 12.94 -14.55
CA VAL A 60 2.89 12.02 -15.02
C VAL A 60 3.49 12.50 -16.33
N GLY A 61 4.80 12.67 -16.36
CA GLY A 61 5.54 12.97 -17.59
C GLY A 61 6.83 12.19 -17.70
N SER A 62 7.70 12.58 -18.64
CA SER A 62 8.96 11.87 -18.92
C SER A 62 9.99 11.92 -17.80
N LYS A 63 9.81 12.81 -16.82
CA LYS A 63 10.64 12.90 -15.60
C LYS A 63 10.05 12.15 -14.40
N GLY A 64 8.97 11.39 -14.60
CA GLY A 64 8.23 10.74 -13.53
C GLY A 64 7.07 11.59 -13.00
N PRO A 65 6.56 11.27 -11.79
CA PRO A 65 5.38 11.91 -11.22
C PRO A 65 5.69 13.27 -10.58
N GLU A 66 4.84 14.26 -10.86
CA GLU A 66 4.80 15.55 -10.17
C GLU A 66 3.59 15.57 -9.23
N LYS A 67 3.86 15.55 -7.91
CA LYS A 67 2.84 15.48 -6.85
C LYS A 67 1.93 16.70 -6.85
N ILE A 68 0.62 16.49 -6.75
CA ILE A 68 -0.34 17.58 -6.50
C ILE A 68 -0.57 17.69 -4.99
N VAL A 69 -0.28 18.87 -4.42
CA VAL A 69 -0.47 19.15 -2.98
C VAL A 69 -1.93 18.96 -2.59
N GLN A 70 -2.17 18.15 -1.56
CA GLN A 70 -3.49 17.87 -1.00
C GLN A 70 -3.78 18.76 0.22
N GLY A 71 -2.74 19.28 0.88
CA GLY A 71 -2.88 20.14 2.04
C GLY A 71 -3.13 19.35 3.33
N LYS A 72 -4.00 19.86 4.22
CA LYS A 72 -4.29 19.22 5.50
C LYS A 72 -5.42 18.22 5.36
N ILE A 73 -5.22 17.00 5.86
CA ILE A 73 -6.28 16.01 5.99
C ILE A 73 -7.01 16.14 7.33
N PRO A 74 -8.31 15.77 7.41
CA PRO A 74 -9.04 15.82 8.67
C PRO A 74 -8.49 14.82 9.70
N GLN A 75 -8.75 15.11 10.98
CA GLN A 75 -8.20 14.34 12.11
C GLN A 75 -8.56 12.85 12.08
N PHE A 76 -9.76 12.50 11.58
CA PHE A 76 -10.21 11.12 11.50
C PHE A 76 -9.36 10.29 10.54
N GLN A 77 -9.22 10.73 9.29
CA GLN A 77 -8.39 10.08 8.28
C GLN A 77 -6.93 10.03 8.74
N LYS A 78 -6.43 11.13 9.31
CA LYS A 78 -5.08 11.16 9.88
C LYS A 78 -4.88 10.04 10.90
N GLY A 79 -5.78 9.89 11.88
CA GLY A 79 -5.66 8.85 12.90
C GLY A 79 -5.61 7.43 12.31
N LEU A 80 -6.43 7.16 11.29
CA LEU A 80 -6.43 5.86 10.60
C LEU A 80 -5.14 5.62 9.83
N MET A 81 -4.67 6.63 9.10
CA MET A 81 -3.50 6.53 8.25
C MET A 81 -2.22 6.42 9.08
N GLU A 82 -2.09 7.17 10.19
CA GLU A 82 -0.92 7.10 11.09
C GLU A 82 -0.82 5.71 11.73
N GLN A 83 -1.95 5.13 12.14
CA GLN A 83 -1.99 3.76 12.66
C GLN A 83 -1.48 2.77 11.60
N GLN A 84 -2.02 2.86 10.38
CA GLN A 84 -1.74 1.89 9.32
C GLN A 84 -0.31 2.02 8.75
N VAL A 85 0.18 3.24 8.51
CA VAL A 85 1.55 3.44 8.00
C VAL A 85 2.60 3.01 9.01
N SER A 86 2.29 3.09 10.31
CA SER A 86 3.15 2.56 11.37
C SER A 86 3.29 1.03 11.28
N VAL A 87 2.22 0.31 10.95
CA VAL A 87 2.25 -1.14 10.69
C VAL A 87 3.20 -1.46 9.53
N GLU A 88 3.07 -0.73 8.43
CA GLU A 88 3.87 -0.93 7.22
C GLU A 88 5.35 -0.64 7.46
N LYS A 89 5.67 0.48 8.13
CA LYS A 89 7.05 0.85 8.48
C LYS A 89 7.69 -0.17 9.41
N LEU A 90 7.00 -0.59 10.47
CA LEU A 90 7.48 -1.63 11.38
C LEU A 90 7.70 -2.98 10.68
N THR A 91 6.88 -3.30 9.67
CA THR A 91 7.05 -4.53 8.88
C THR A 91 8.34 -4.48 8.05
N VAL A 92 8.63 -3.34 7.40
CA VAL A 92 9.87 -3.16 6.64
C VAL A 92 11.08 -3.11 7.57
N GLU A 93 10.98 -2.45 8.73
CA GLU A 93 12.05 -2.46 9.75
C GLU A 93 12.32 -3.88 10.24
N ALA A 94 11.29 -4.67 10.50
CA ALA A 94 11.44 -6.07 10.88
C ALA A 94 12.18 -6.89 9.82
N TRP A 95 11.89 -6.65 8.54
CA TRP A 95 12.56 -7.30 7.42
C TRP A 95 14.04 -6.91 7.35
N ILE A 96 14.36 -5.61 7.44
CA ILE A 96 15.73 -5.09 7.35
C ILE A 96 16.57 -5.54 8.55
N GLU A 97 16.01 -5.46 9.75
CA GLU A 97 16.71 -5.77 11.01
C GLU A 97 16.70 -7.27 11.33
N GLY A 98 15.84 -8.05 10.67
CA GLY A 98 15.52 -9.42 11.07
C GLY A 98 14.94 -9.47 12.49
N SER A 99 14.03 -8.56 12.83
CA SER A 99 13.52 -8.38 14.20
C SER A 99 12.15 -9.04 14.40
N TYR A 100 12.08 -10.07 15.24
CA TYR A 100 10.82 -10.67 15.64
C TYR A 100 9.92 -9.63 16.36
N GLN A 101 10.53 -8.83 17.23
CA GLN A 101 9.81 -7.86 18.06
C GLN A 101 9.13 -6.78 17.23
N LYS A 102 9.79 -6.26 16.18
CA LYS A 102 9.21 -5.24 15.28
C LYS A 102 8.02 -5.80 14.49
N LEU A 103 8.12 -7.04 14.01
CA LEU A 103 7.01 -7.66 13.28
C LEU A 103 5.82 -7.96 14.19
N TRP A 104 6.09 -8.35 15.44
CA TRP A 104 5.02 -8.52 16.43
C TRP A 104 4.32 -7.19 16.75
N GLN A 105 5.07 -6.10 16.88
CA GLN A 105 4.50 -4.76 17.04
C GLN A 105 3.64 -4.37 15.82
N ALA A 106 4.13 -4.62 14.60
CA ALA A 106 3.39 -4.35 13.37
C ALA A 106 2.02 -5.06 13.35
N ILE A 107 2.02 -6.37 13.59
CA ILE A 107 0.78 -7.17 13.59
C ILE A 107 -0.15 -6.74 14.73
N THR A 108 0.40 -6.46 15.91
CA THR A 108 -0.39 -5.99 17.07
C THR A 108 -1.06 -4.64 16.80
N LEU A 109 -0.41 -3.74 16.08
CA LEU A 109 -0.91 -2.39 15.81
C LEU A 109 -2.00 -2.37 14.72
N SER A 110 -2.09 -3.42 13.90
CA SER A 110 -3.10 -3.54 12.85
C SER A 110 -4.51 -3.49 13.43
N ARG A 111 -5.37 -2.66 12.83
CA ARG A 111 -6.78 -2.52 13.24
C ARG A 111 -7.60 -3.81 13.08
N THR A 112 -7.08 -4.77 12.32
CA THR A 112 -7.73 -6.07 12.09
C THR A 112 -7.42 -7.09 13.21
N VAL A 113 -6.45 -6.81 14.07
CA VAL A 113 -5.97 -7.75 15.09
C VAL A 113 -6.47 -7.30 16.47
N PRO A 114 -7.16 -8.16 17.22
CA PRO A 114 -7.88 -7.75 18.44
C PRO A 114 -6.98 -7.58 19.67
N SER A 115 -5.81 -8.23 19.72
CA SER A 115 -4.91 -8.16 20.86
C SER A 115 -3.48 -8.60 20.50
N ALA A 116 -2.52 -8.22 21.35
CA ALA A 116 -1.12 -8.64 21.21
C ALA A 116 -0.91 -10.16 21.36
N SER A 117 -1.74 -10.83 22.15
CA SER A 117 -1.67 -12.29 22.31
C SER A 117 -2.09 -13.01 21.03
N VAL A 118 -3.17 -12.55 20.38
CA VAL A 118 -3.60 -13.06 19.08
C VAL A 118 -2.57 -12.72 18.00
N ALA A 119 -2.02 -11.51 18.02
CA ALA A 119 -0.96 -11.10 17.10
C ALA A 119 0.27 -12.03 17.17
N LYS A 120 0.68 -12.43 18.38
CA LYS A 120 1.82 -13.31 18.57
C LYS A 120 1.56 -14.71 17.99
N ALA A 121 0.39 -15.28 18.27
CA ALA A 121 0.01 -16.58 17.72
C ALA A 121 0.01 -16.57 16.18
N ILE A 122 -0.56 -15.53 15.57
CA ILE A 122 -0.53 -15.35 14.12
C ILE A 122 0.90 -15.23 13.60
N LEU A 123 1.76 -14.45 14.27
CA LEU A 123 3.15 -14.29 13.86
C LEU A 123 3.92 -15.61 13.89
N ASP A 124 3.78 -16.38 14.97
CA ASP A 124 4.47 -17.67 15.13
C ASP A 124 4.07 -18.64 13.99
N ASP A 125 2.77 -18.71 13.66
CA ASP A 125 2.26 -19.52 12.55
C ASP A 125 2.77 -19.04 11.17
N LEU A 126 2.83 -17.72 10.96
CA LEU A 126 3.32 -17.13 9.71
C LEU A 126 4.82 -17.35 9.51
N ILE A 127 5.63 -17.31 10.58
CA ILE A 127 7.06 -17.61 10.50
C ILE A 127 7.25 -19.05 10.03
N GLU A 128 6.51 -20.01 10.59
CA GLU A 128 6.58 -21.42 10.18
C GLU A 128 6.19 -21.58 8.70
N ALA A 129 5.09 -20.97 8.28
CA ALA A 129 4.58 -21.08 6.92
C ALA A 129 5.49 -20.40 5.87
N ASN A 130 6.30 -19.41 6.27
CA ASN A 130 7.13 -18.59 5.37
C ASN A 130 8.64 -18.83 5.54
N LYS A 131 9.07 -19.92 6.18
CA LYS A 131 10.48 -20.25 6.44
C LYS A 131 11.40 -20.11 5.23
N ASP A 132 10.94 -20.51 4.05
CA ASP A 132 11.73 -20.48 2.81
C ASP A 132 11.72 -19.12 2.10
N PHE A 133 10.88 -18.18 2.56
CA PHE A 133 10.64 -16.89 1.90
C PHE A 133 11.06 -15.68 2.73
N TRP A 134 10.99 -15.78 4.06
CA TRP A 134 11.28 -14.67 4.97
C TRP A 134 12.74 -14.68 5.45
N PRO A 135 13.31 -13.51 5.80
CA PRO A 135 14.56 -13.48 6.54
C PRO A 135 14.37 -14.14 7.91
N VAL A 136 15.47 -14.64 8.48
CA VAL A 136 15.45 -15.17 9.85
C VAL A 136 15.20 -14.02 10.83
N LEU A 137 14.11 -14.13 11.59
CA LEU A 137 13.76 -13.19 12.65
C LEU A 137 14.40 -13.62 13.98
N LYS A 138 15.04 -12.68 14.67
CA LYS A 138 15.73 -12.84 15.95
C LYS A 138 14.95 -12.22 17.09
#